data_AF-A0A353T1Y7-F1
#
_entry.id   AF-A0A353T1Y7-F1
#
_cell.length_a   1.000
_cell.length_b   1.000
_cell.length_c   1.000
_cell.angle_alpha   90.00
_cell.angle_beta   90.00
_cell.angle_gamma   90.00
#
_symmetry.space_group_name_H-M   'P 1'
#
loop_
_entity.id
_entity.type
_entity.pdbx_description
1 polymer ?
#
loop_
_entity_poly.entity_id
_entity_poly.type
_entity_poly.pdbx_seq_one_letter_code
_entity_poly.pdbx_strand_id
1 'polypeptide(L)'
;DMDSVSDSSLYQCREIIVHAYPDGQAPGMERIRKLGLSARVFPYPGTSEDVALILAHENKAELIVTVGSHTNMIDFLEKGRRGMASTFLVRMKVGYNVIDAKGVSELYRNQFKPAYLMALFLAVMLPISMVARMSPLMQELYQLITLRLKILVGL
;
A
#
# COMPACT_ATOMS: atom_id res chain seq x y z
N ASP A 1 5.62 -14.89 -14.04
CA ASP A 1 5.58 -16.20 -14.69
C ASP A 1 4.34 -16.26 -15.57
N MET A 2 4.51 -16.56 -16.86
CA MET A 2 3.38 -16.58 -17.79
C MET A 2 2.55 -17.86 -17.66
N ASP A 3 3.06 -18.92 -17.03
CA ASP A 3 2.35 -20.20 -16.92
C ASP A 3 1.36 -20.21 -15.74
N SER A 4 1.66 -19.48 -14.67
CA SER A 4 0.85 -19.42 -13.45
C SER A 4 -0.33 -18.42 -13.48
N VAL A 5 -0.43 -17.58 -14.52
CA VAL A 5 -1.48 -16.53 -14.62
C VAL A 5 -2.70 -17.06 -15.39
N SER A 6 -3.92 -16.63 -15.03
CA SER A 6 -5.14 -16.99 -15.77
C SER A 6 -5.23 -16.25 -17.11
N ASP A 7 -5.82 -16.90 -18.13
CA ASP A 7 -6.04 -16.26 -19.43
C ASP A 7 -6.89 -14.98 -19.30
N SER A 8 -7.92 -15.02 -18.45
CA SER A 8 -8.77 -13.85 -18.15
C SER A 8 -7.96 -12.64 -17.69
N SER A 9 -6.92 -12.86 -16.87
CA SER A 9 -6.05 -11.78 -16.40
C SER A 9 -5.22 -11.20 -17.56
N LEU A 10 -4.69 -12.06 -18.44
CA LEU A 10 -3.90 -11.63 -19.60
C LEU A 10 -4.73 -10.78 -20.57
N TYR A 11 -6.01 -11.10 -20.79
CA TYR A 11 -6.89 -10.29 -21.63
C TYR A 11 -7.29 -8.94 -21.01
N GLN A 12 -7.25 -8.81 -19.69
CA GLN A 12 -7.58 -7.57 -18.97
C GLN A 12 -6.35 -6.65 -18.78
N CYS A 13 -5.15 -7.18 -18.93
CA CYS A 13 -3.92 -6.41 -18.79
C CYS A 13 -3.77 -5.37 -19.92
N ARG A 14 -3.49 -4.12 -19.54
CA ARG A 14 -3.15 -3.05 -20.49
C ARG A 14 -1.76 -3.23 -21.09
N GLU A 15 -0.82 -3.74 -20.32
CA GLU A 15 0.56 -3.98 -20.74
C GLU A 15 1.00 -5.36 -20.24
N ILE A 16 1.66 -6.11 -21.14
CA ILE A 16 2.18 -7.44 -20.85
C ILE A 16 3.68 -7.40 -21.12
N ILE A 17 4.46 -7.81 -20.12
CA ILE A 17 5.91 -7.92 -20.21
C ILE A 17 6.28 -9.36 -19.95
N VAL A 18 6.97 -9.97 -20.92
CA VAL A 18 7.45 -11.35 -20.84
C VAL A 18 8.94 -11.32 -20.53
N HIS A 19 9.31 -11.99 -19.44
CA HIS A 19 10.70 -12.23 -19.09
C HIS A 19 11.37 -13.12 -20.13
N ALA A 20 12.53 -12.68 -20.62
CA ALA A 20 13.46 -13.47 -21.40
C ALA A 20 14.72 -13.76 -20.60
N TYR A 21 15.28 -14.94 -20.83
CA TYR A 21 16.64 -15.25 -20.40
C TYR A 21 17.66 -14.29 -21.07
N PRO A 22 18.88 -14.18 -20.54
CA PRO A 22 19.92 -13.31 -21.11
C PRO A 22 20.30 -13.60 -22.57
N ASP A 23 20.01 -14.82 -23.06
CA ASP A 23 20.19 -15.22 -24.46
C ASP A 23 19.05 -14.74 -25.38
N GLY A 24 18.05 -14.05 -24.82
CA GLY A 24 16.87 -13.53 -25.53
C GLY A 24 15.72 -14.53 -25.65
N GLN A 25 15.89 -15.77 -25.17
CA GLN A 25 14.82 -16.75 -25.21
C GLN A 25 13.71 -16.39 -24.22
N ALA A 26 12.49 -16.26 -24.72
CA ALA A 26 11.31 -15.91 -23.93
C ALA A 26 10.24 -17.02 -24.01
N PRO A 27 10.30 -18.06 -23.16
CA PRO A 27 9.33 -19.17 -23.20
C PRO A 27 7.87 -18.71 -23.11
N GLY A 28 7.60 -17.71 -22.26
CA GLY A 28 6.27 -17.15 -22.08
C GLY A 28 5.67 -16.50 -23.34
N MET A 29 6.50 -16.12 -24.33
CA MET A 29 6.01 -15.54 -25.59
C MET A 29 5.22 -16.55 -26.42
N GLU A 30 5.45 -17.86 -26.25
CA GLU A 30 4.67 -18.87 -26.96
C GLU A 30 3.19 -18.82 -26.53
N ARG A 31 2.93 -18.73 -25.22
CA ARG A 31 1.56 -18.61 -24.68
C ARG A 31 0.90 -17.31 -25.14
N ILE A 32 1.62 -16.18 -25.08
CA ILE A 32 1.12 -14.88 -25.53
C ILE A 32 0.70 -14.92 -27.01
N ARG A 33 1.52 -15.53 -27.88
CA ARG A 33 1.19 -15.69 -29.31
C ARG A 33 -0.02 -16.59 -29.53
N LYS A 34 -0.14 -17.70 -28.80
CA LYS A 34 -1.30 -18.61 -28.89
C LYS A 34 -2.62 -17.92 -28.52
N LEU A 35 -2.59 -16.97 -27.59
CA LEU A 35 -3.74 -16.17 -27.17
C LEU A 35 -4.00 -14.96 -28.09
N GLY A 36 -3.19 -14.73 -29.13
CA GLY A 36 -3.32 -13.57 -30.02
C GLY A 36 -3.02 -12.23 -29.34
N LEU A 37 -2.31 -12.25 -28.21
CA LEU A 37 -1.95 -11.05 -27.44
C LEU A 37 -0.59 -10.50 -27.88
N SER A 38 -0.35 -9.23 -27.60
CA SER A 38 0.95 -8.57 -27.78
C SER A 38 1.64 -8.35 -26.44
N ALA A 39 2.95 -8.59 -26.37
CA ALA A 39 3.74 -8.33 -25.18
C ALA A 39 5.13 -7.79 -25.54
N ARG A 40 5.74 -7.06 -24.60
CA ARG A 40 7.15 -6.65 -24.68
C ARG A 40 8.03 -7.73 -24.05
N VAL A 41 9.16 -8.03 -24.68
CA VAL A 41 10.15 -8.96 -24.13
C VAL A 41 11.18 -8.19 -23.32
N PHE A 42 11.50 -8.66 -22.12
CA PHE A 42 12.49 -8.06 -21.24
C PHE A 42 13.58 -9.08 -20.86
N PRO A 43 14.76 -9.03 -21.51
CA PRO A 43 15.87 -9.93 -21.23
C PRO A 43 16.62 -9.51 -19.96
N TYR A 44 16.65 -10.38 -18.95
CA TYR A 44 17.34 -10.08 -17.69
C TYR A 44 17.72 -11.37 -16.94
N PRO A 45 18.83 -11.39 -16.18
CA PRO A 45 19.19 -12.56 -15.37
C PRO A 45 18.29 -12.69 -14.13
N GLY A 46 17.78 -13.90 -13.89
CA GLY A 46 17.08 -14.25 -12.66
C GLY A 46 15.79 -15.02 -12.91
N THR A 47 14.89 -15.02 -11.94
CA THR A 47 13.53 -15.57 -12.11
C THR A 47 12.57 -14.53 -12.68
N SER A 48 11.39 -14.97 -13.10
CA SER A 48 10.35 -14.05 -13.60
C SER A 48 9.87 -13.09 -12.51
N GLU A 49 9.88 -13.54 -11.26
CA GLU A 49 9.55 -12.79 -10.06
C GLU A 49 10.61 -11.72 -9.75
N ASP A 50 11.89 -12.08 -9.87
CA ASP A 50 13.01 -11.16 -9.70
C ASP A 50 12.88 -9.99 -10.69
N VAL A 51 12.58 -10.30 -11.94
CA VAL A 51 12.38 -9.31 -13.00
C VAL A 51 11.20 -8.41 -12.71
N ALA A 52 10.08 -8.96 -12.24
CA ALA A 52 8.91 -8.16 -11.87
C ALA A 52 9.23 -7.18 -10.73
N LEU A 53 9.97 -7.63 -9.71
CA LEU A 53 10.41 -6.79 -8.59
C LEU A 53 11.36 -5.68 -9.04
N ILE A 54 12.36 -6.00 -9.85
CA ILE A 54 13.31 -5.02 -10.38
C ILE A 54 12.57 -4.01 -11.27
N LEU A 55 11.68 -4.46 -12.16
CA LEU A 55 10.95 -3.56 -13.03
C LEU A 55 10.09 -2.57 -12.24
N ALA A 56 9.37 -3.04 -11.21
CA ALA A 56 8.59 -2.16 -10.34
C ALA A 56 9.48 -1.17 -9.57
N HIS A 57 10.62 -1.65 -9.06
CA HIS A 57 11.59 -0.83 -8.33
C HIS A 57 12.21 0.27 -9.20
N GLU A 58 12.68 -0.06 -10.40
CA GLU A 58 13.28 0.88 -11.35
C GLU A 58 12.25 1.89 -11.89
N ASN A 59 10.97 1.52 -11.93
CA ASN A 59 9.86 2.45 -12.21
C ASN A 59 9.43 3.28 -10.99
N LYS A 60 10.24 3.33 -9.93
CA LYS A 60 10.03 4.17 -8.73
C LYS A 60 8.73 3.86 -7.98
N ALA A 61 8.29 2.61 -7.94
CA ALA A 61 7.19 2.21 -7.08
C ALA A 61 7.51 2.51 -5.61
N GLU A 62 6.64 3.28 -4.94
CA GLU A 62 6.79 3.63 -3.53
C GLU A 62 6.63 2.41 -2.62
N LEU A 63 5.70 1.52 -2.98
CA LEU A 63 5.43 0.26 -2.29
C LEU A 63 5.14 -0.84 -3.30
N ILE A 64 5.77 -2.00 -3.12
CA ILE A 64 5.59 -3.19 -3.94
C ILE A 64 4.97 -4.27 -3.06
N VAL A 65 3.75 -4.67 -3.38
CA VAL A 65 3.05 -5.75 -2.66
C VAL A 65 3.19 -7.05 -3.44
N THR A 66 3.82 -8.05 -2.82
CA THR A 66 3.95 -9.39 -3.38
C THR A 66 2.81 -10.28 -2.89
N VAL A 67 2.20 -11.04 -3.79
CA VAL A 67 1.10 -11.96 -3.47
C VAL A 67 1.53 -13.38 -3.82
N GLY A 68 1.39 -14.32 -2.90
CA GLY A 68 1.75 -15.73 -3.15
C GLY A 68 3.25 -15.95 -3.35
N SER A 69 4.10 -15.06 -2.85
CA SER A 69 5.54 -15.29 -2.92
C SER A 69 5.93 -16.42 -1.95
N HIS A 70 6.42 -17.52 -2.50
CA HIS A 70 6.91 -18.66 -1.73
C HIS A 70 8.42 -18.53 -1.59
N THR A 71 8.89 -18.06 -0.46
CA THR A 71 10.33 -18.04 -0.16
C THR A 71 10.53 -18.35 1.30
N ASN A 72 10.82 -19.62 1.57
CA ASN A 72 11.35 -20.05 2.84
C ASN A 72 12.86 -19.85 2.84
N MET A 73 13.46 -19.52 3.99
CA MET A 73 14.92 -19.50 4.16
C MET A 73 15.56 -20.83 3.72
N ILE A 74 14.84 -21.95 3.91
CA ILE A 74 15.27 -23.27 3.48
C ILE A 74 15.42 -23.34 1.96
N ASP A 75 14.51 -22.73 1.19
CA ASP A 75 14.61 -22.71 -0.28
C ASP A 75 15.89 -22.01 -0.75
N PHE A 76 16.38 -21.01 -0.01
CA PHE A 76 17.64 -20.30 -0.33
C PHE A 76 18.90 -21.11 -0.01
N LEU A 77 18.81 -22.02 0.96
CA LEU A 77 19.92 -22.87 1.40
C LEU A 77 19.96 -24.22 0.67
N GLU A 78 18.91 -24.55 -0.08
CA GLU A 78 18.82 -25.77 -0.88
C GLU A 78 19.80 -25.72 -2.06
N LYS A 79 20.70 -26.71 -2.14
CA LYS A 79 21.71 -26.78 -3.19
C LYS A 79 21.05 -27.14 -4.54
N GLY A 80 21.34 -26.33 -5.56
CA GLY A 80 21.01 -26.66 -6.96
C GLY A 80 19.72 -26.07 -7.49
N ARG A 81 18.99 -25.26 -6.71
CA ARG A 81 17.80 -24.55 -7.19
C ARG A 81 18.21 -23.28 -7.95
N ARG A 82 18.23 -23.38 -9.28
CA ARG A 82 18.57 -22.27 -10.18
C ARG A 82 17.63 -21.09 -9.92
N GLY A 83 18.18 -19.88 -9.84
CA GLY A 83 17.43 -18.64 -9.57
C GLY A 83 17.41 -18.19 -8.11
N MET A 84 17.72 -19.05 -7.13
CA MET A 84 17.66 -18.63 -5.71
C MET A 84 18.71 -17.58 -5.34
N ALA A 85 19.90 -17.64 -5.96
CA ALA A 85 20.93 -16.62 -5.74
C ALA A 85 20.51 -15.24 -6.26
N SER A 86 19.88 -15.18 -7.45
CA SER A 86 19.38 -13.91 -7.99
C SER A 86 18.21 -13.39 -7.14
N THR A 87 17.30 -14.26 -6.72
CA THR A 87 16.18 -13.88 -5.86
C THR A 87 16.65 -13.30 -4.54
N PHE A 88 17.70 -13.86 -3.95
CA PHE A 88 18.29 -13.33 -2.72
C PHE A 88 18.85 -11.91 -2.93
N LEU A 89 19.65 -11.71 -3.98
CA LEU A 89 20.25 -10.41 -4.31
C LEU A 89 19.18 -9.35 -4.65
N VAL A 90 18.17 -9.70 -5.45
CA VAL A 90 17.07 -8.80 -5.78
C VAL A 90 16.32 -8.39 -4.53
N ARG A 91 15.98 -9.35 -3.64
CA ARG A 91 15.30 -9.03 -2.38
C ARG A 91 16.13 -8.16 -1.45
N MET A 92 17.45 -8.28 -1.44
CA MET A 92 18.31 -7.34 -0.72
C MET A 92 18.25 -5.93 -1.33
N LYS A 93 18.23 -5.81 -2.66
CA LYS A 93 18.16 -4.53 -3.37
C LYS A 93 16.81 -3.82 -3.15
N VAL A 94 15.71 -4.54 -3.25
CA VAL A 94 14.34 -3.98 -3.21
C VAL A 94 13.64 -4.15 -1.86
N GLY A 95 14.29 -4.79 -0.88
CA GLY A 95 13.62 -5.20 0.36
C GLY A 95 13.03 -4.06 1.19
N TYR A 96 13.54 -2.83 1.05
CA TYR A 96 13.04 -1.68 1.79
C TYR A 96 11.66 -1.17 1.33
N ASN A 97 11.24 -1.49 0.09
CA ASN A 97 9.94 -1.09 -0.46
C ASN A 97 9.07 -2.27 -0.89
N VAL A 98 9.44 -3.50 -0.50
CA VAL A 98 8.66 -4.71 -0.79
C VAL A 98 7.99 -5.24 0.49
N ILE A 99 6.71 -5.59 0.37
CA ILE A 99 5.94 -6.24 1.43
C ILE A 99 5.17 -7.46 0.91
N ASP A 100 4.95 -8.46 1.75
CA ASP A 100 4.02 -9.56 1.47
C ASP A 100 2.58 -9.12 1.73
N ALA A 101 1.66 -9.43 0.83
CA ALA A 101 0.22 -9.19 0.98
C ALA A 101 -0.34 -9.67 2.33
N LYS A 102 0.20 -10.75 2.90
CA LYS A 102 -0.15 -11.23 4.24
C LYS A 102 0.16 -10.21 5.34
N GLY A 103 1.22 -9.43 5.18
CA GLY A 103 1.65 -8.37 6.12
C GLY A 103 1.07 -6.99 5.81
N VAL A 104 0.41 -6.81 4.66
CA VAL A 104 -0.17 -5.51 4.28
C VAL A 104 -1.27 -5.09 5.26
N SER A 105 -2.11 -6.02 5.73
CA SER A 105 -3.16 -5.70 6.70
C SER A 105 -2.62 -5.22 8.05
N GLU A 106 -1.44 -5.71 8.46
CA GLU A 106 -0.78 -5.30 9.70
C GLU A 106 -0.17 -3.89 9.60
N LEU A 107 0.30 -3.49 8.40
CA LEU A 107 0.75 -2.12 8.16
C LEU A 107 -0.38 -1.13 7.91
N TYR A 108 -1.58 -1.61 7.54
CA TYR A 108 -2.75 -0.78 7.36
C TYR A 108 -3.33 -0.35 8.72
N ARG A 109 -2.62 0.53 9.42
CA ARG A 109 -3.17 1.22 10.58
C ARG A 109 -4.39 2.00 10.14
N ASN A 110 -5.53 1.73 10.77
CA ASN A 110 -6.77 2.48 10.61
C ASN A 110 -6.46 3.98 10.68
N GLN A 111 -6.51 4.66 9.54
CA GLN A 111 -6.27 6.08 9.48
C GLN A 111 -7.34 6.74 10.32
N PHE A 112 -6.94 7.45 11.38
CA PHE A 112 -7.87 8.18 12.23
C PHE A 112 -8.64 9.17 11.34
N LYS A 113 -9.91 8.84 11.04
CA LYS A 113 -10.75 9.73 10.24
C LYS A 113 -11.00 10.99 11.06
N PRO A 114 -10.84 12.20 10.47
CA PRO A 114 -11.14 13.46 11.16
C PRO A 114 -12.59 13.52 11.66
N ALA A 115 -13.49 12.75 11.05
CA ALA A 115 -14.85 12.55 11.53
C ALA A 115 -14.93 11.98 12.96
N TYR A 116 -14.02 11.08 13.36
CA TYR A 116 -14.00 10.56 14.74
C TYR A 116 -13.57 11.63 15.74
N LEU A 117 -12.61 12.48 15.39
CA LEU A 117 -12.23 13.63 16.22
C LEU A 117 -13.39 14.62 16.36
N MET A 118 -14.10 14.90 15.27
CA MET A 118 -15.25 15.79 15.28
C MET A 118 -16.41 15.22 16.11
N ALA A 119 -16.69 13.93 15.99
CA ALA A 119 -17.70 13.24 16.79
C ALA A 119 -17.34 13.22 18.28
N LEU A 120 -16.07 12.97 18.63
CA LEU A 120 -15.59 13.01 20.01
C LEU A 120 -15.71 14.42 20.60
N PHE A 121 -15.33 15.45 19.82
CA PHE A 121 -15.47 16.85 20.22
C PHE A 121 -16.94 17.21 20.50
N LEU A 122 -17.86 16.84 19.61
CA LEU A 122 -19.29 17.07 19.81
C LEU A 122 -19.85 16.33 21.02
N ALA A 123 -19.43 15.07 21.24
CA ALA A 123 -19.84 14.28 22.39
C ALA A 123 -19.41 14.91 23.73
N VAL A 124 -18.24 15.55 23.78
CA VAL A 124 -17.76 16.27 24.97
C VAL A 124 -18.44 17.63 25.13
N MET A 125 -18.69 18.36 24.04
CA MET A 125 -19.36 19.67 24.07
C MET A 125 -20.80 19.60 24.57
N LEU A 126 -21.51 18.51 24.27
CA LEU A 126 -22.92 18.35 24.60
C LEU A 126 -23.21 18.46 26.12
N PRO A 127 -22.60 17.65 27.01
CA PRO A 127 -22.83 17.76 28.46
C PRO A 127 -22.30 19.08 29.04
N ILE A 128 -21.18 19.62 28.55
CA ILE A 128 -20.65 20.92 28.99
C ILE A 128 -21.67 22.03 28.70
N SER A 129 -22.28 22.02 27.51
CA SER A 129 -23.30 22.99 27.14
C SER A 129 -24.57 22.89 28.01
N MET A 130 -24.97 21.66 28.39
CA MET A 130 -26.11 21.44 29.28
C MET A 130 -25.83 21.97 30.68
N VAL A 131 -24.67 21.65 31.27
CA VAL A 131 -24.28 22.12 32.60
C VAL A 131 -24.13 23.65 32.62
N ALA A 132 -23.51 24.23 31.59
CA ALA A 132 -23.37 25.69 31.47
C ALA A 132 -24.73 26.41 31.43
N ARG A 133 -25.76 25.80 30.82
CA ARG A 133 -27.12 26.35 30.79
C ARG A 133 -27.85 26.22 32.12
N MET A 134 -27.71 25.08 32.81
CA MET A 134 -28.47 24.80 34.03
C MET A 134 -27.85 25.42 35.28
N SER A 135 -26.55 25.72 35.28
CA SER A 135 -25.86 26.26 36.46
C SER A 135 -26.14 27.75 36.68
N PRO A 136 -26.79 28.15 37.80
CA PRO A 136 -27.04 29.56 38.13
C PRO A 136 -25.75 30.38 38.23
N LEU A 137 -24.68 29.77 38.74
CA LEU A 137 -23.37 30.39 38.89
C LEU A 137 -22.77 30.80 37.52
N MET A 138 -22.96 29.97 36.49
CA MET A 138 -22.47 30.27 35.15
C MET A 138 -23.29 31.36 34.47
N GLN A 139 -24.58 31.45 34.74
CA GLN A 139 -25.44 32.53 34.23
C GLN A 139 -25.03 33.89 34.82
N GLU A 140 -24.74 33.95 36.13
CA GLU A 140 -24.21 35.17 36.76
C GLU A 140 -22.85 35.58 36.19
N LEU A 141 -21.94 34.61 35.98
CA LEU A 141 -20.64 34.87 35.37
C LEU A 141 -20.78 35.39 33.93
N TYR A 142 -21.68 34.81 33.13
CA TYR A 142 -21.98 35.27 31.78
C TYR A 142 -22.49 36.71 31.79
N GLN A 143 -23.44 37.03 32.67
CA GLN A 143 -23.97 38.39 32.79
C GLN A 143 -22.88 39.39 33.16
N LEU A 144 -22.03 39.08 34.14
CA LEU A 144 -20.90 39.92 34.55
C LEU A 144 -19.90 40.13 33.41
N ILE A 145 -19.58 39.10 32.64
CA ILE A 145 -18.68 39.19 31.48
C ILE A 145 -19.30 40.08 30.39
N THR A 146 -20.58 39.88 30.05
CA THR A 146 -21.26 40.74 29.06
C THR A 146 -21.35 42.18 29.52
N LEU A 147 -21.62 42.44 30.80
CA LEU A 147 -21.65 43.80 31.37
C LEU A 147 -20.28 44.48 31.28
N ARG A 148 -19.20 43.78 31.65
CA ARG A 148 -17.83 44.31 31.50
C ARG A 148 -17.48 44.58 30.05
N LEU A 149 -17.84 43.69 29.13
CA LEU A 149 -17.62 43.88 27.70
C LEU A 149 -18.41 45.08 27.17
N LYS A 150 -19.66 45.26 27.59
CA LYS A 150 -20.49 46.41 27.21
C LYS A 150 -19.86 47.73 27.64
N ILE A 151 -19.42 47.79 28.90
CA ILE A 151 -18.71 48.95 29.47
C ILE A 151 -17.40 49.21 28.72
N LEU A 152 -16.65 48.16 28.36
CA LEU A 152 -15.38 48.28 27.64
C LEU A 152 -15.57 48.72 26.17
N VAL A 153 -16.69 48.35 25.54
CA VAL A 153 -17.06 48.73 24.17
C VAL A 153 -17.83 50.07 24.15
N GLY A 154 -18.15 50.64 25.32
CA GLY A 154 -18.76 51.97 25.44
C GLY A 154 -20.26 52.01 25.11
N LEU A 155 -21.00 50.95 25.45
CA LEU A 155 -22.44 50.79 25.22
C LEU A 155 -23.22 50.52 26.51
#